data_AF-A0A831KW14-F1
#
_entry.id   AF-A0A831KW14-F1
#
_cell.length_a   1.000
_cell.length_b   1.000
_cell.length_c   1.000
_cell.angle_alpha   90.00
_cell.angle_beta   90.00
_cell.angle_gamma   90.00
#
_symmetry.space_group_name_H-M   'P 1'
#
loop_
_entity.id
_entity.type
_entity.pdbx_description
1 polymer ?
#
loop_
_entity_poly.entity_id
_entity_poly.type
_entity_poly.pdbx_seq_one_letter_code
_entity_poly.pdbx_strand_id
1 'polypeptide(L)'
;MDDRDRELGIIPGKPVELVAVAVRRAAVRCVVISSKLPVVLRGGLFAVEGEIITVKPKKVWQFGHTINLSGDAQSIRCDVKALQLKPLALHKLGPMNPAEDEFIQENDPFSKYYKPILERGERNVFKMEQVIPFEDPENFETDPIIDASELHNAGEFFEANEILREVLTADLRCLDAHAHMGNWELNFTNHHNDFILEMAKRHYQVGVGIGELTLGEDFPELLPWGIMDNRPFLRCYHGLGLALWRLGDNNRARKVFEHMLWLNPMDNQGARFLLDAMDKGESWYDLDF
;
A
#
# COMPACT_ATOMS: atom_id res chain seq x y z
N MET A 1 34.18 19.88 -14.37
CA MET A 1 32.77 19.46 -14.44
C MET A 1 32.65 18.77 -15.79
N ASP A 2 32.56 17.44 -15.80
CA ASP A 2 32.57 16.65 -17.04
C ASP A 2 31.23 16.84 -17.76
N ASP A 3 31.22 17.01 -19.08
CA ASP A 3 30.00 17.23 -19.88
C ASP A 3 29.00 16.08 -19.75
N ARG A 4 29.49 14.88 -19.40
CA ARG A 4 28.69 13.69 -19.10
C ARG A 4 27.79 13.82 -17.87
N ASP A 5 28.20 14.60 -16.86
CA ASP A 5 27.37 14.84 -15.66
C ASP A 5 26.15 15.72 -16.00
N ARG A 6 26.22 16.52 -17.07
CA ARG A 6 25.09 17.31 -17.57
C ARG A 6 24.13 16.48 -18.43
N GLU A 7 24.64 15.54 -19.22
CA GLU A 7 23.83 14.64 -20.06
C GLU A 7 22.91 13.72 -19.25
N LEU A 8 23.33 13.29 -18.06
CA LEU A 8 22.54 12.39 -17.20
C LEU A 8 21.46 13.11 -16.38
N GLY A 9 21.47 14.44 -16.35
CA GLY A 9 20.52 15.24 -15.57
C GLY A 9 20.66 15.13 -14.04
N ILE A 10 21.72 14.48 -13.53
CA ILE A 10 21.99 14.30 -12.09
C ILE A 10 23.34 14.89 -11.75
N ILE A 11 23.35 15.93 -10.90
CA ILE A 11 24.57 16.65 -10.54
C ILE A 11 25.07 16.18 -9.16
N PRO A 12 26.29 15.61 -9.05
CA PRO A 12 26.88 15.29 -7.76
C PRO A 12 26.86 16.47 -6.79
N GLY A 13 26.48 16.20 -5.54
CA GLY A 13 26.35 17.20 -4.47
C GLY A 13 25.05 17.99 -4.47
N LYS A 14 24.19 17.88 -5.49
CA LYS A 14 22.84 18.48 -5.48
C LYS A 14 21.78 17.39 -5.19
N PRO A 15 20.80 17.64 -4.29
CA PRO A 15 19.74 16.68 -4.04
C PRO A 15 18.97 16.32 -5.32
N VAL A 16 18.60 15.05 -5.44
CA VAL A 16 17.75 14.51 -6.50
C VAL A 16 16.68 13.61 -5.86
N GLU A 17 15.46 13.67 -6.39
CA GLU A 17 14.36 12.84 -5.93
C GLU A 17 14.16 11.64 -6.85
N LEU A 18 14.09 10.46 -6.26
CA LEU A 18 14.06 9.16 -6.92
C LEU A 18 12.84 8.38 -6.44
N VAL A 19 12.01 7.89 -7.36
CA VAL A 19 10.96 6.91 -7.02
C VAL A 19 11.61 5.54 -6.92
N ALA A 20 11.43 4.83 -5.82
CA ALA A 20 11.82 3.42 -5.68
C ALA A 20 10.87 2.54 -6.50
N VAL A 21 11.41 1.69 -7.37
CA VAL A 21 10.62 0.82 -8.26
C VAL A 21 10.93 -0.67 -8.02
N ALA A 22 12.16 -0.98 -7.60
CA ALA A 22 12.52 -2.32 -7.13
C ALA A 22 13.56 -2.20 -6.02
N VAL A 23 13.21 -2.59 -4.80
CA VAL A 23 14.08 -2.46 -3.63
C VAL A 23 14.76 -3.78 -3.32
N ARG A 24 16.08 -3.84 -3.47
CA ARG A 24 16.90 -4.99 -3.07
C ARG A 24 17.93 -4.58 -2.03
N ARG A 25 18.41 -5.55 -1.25
CA ARG A 25 19.34 -5.32 -0.12
C ARG A 25 20.55 -4.44 -0.44
N ALA A 26 21.13 -4.55 -1.65
CA ALA A 26 22.35 -3.84 -2.03
C ALA A 26 22.14 -2.66 -2.99
N ALA A 27 20.95 -2.55 -3.59
CA ALA A 27 20.65 -1.56 -4.61
C ALA A 27 19.14 -1.39 -4.78
N VAL A 28 18.75 -0.16 -5.09
CA VAL A 28 17.36 0.18 -5.43
C VAL A 28 17.33 0.62 -6.88
N ARG A 29 16.47 -0.03 -7.69
CA ARG A 29 16.13 0.50 -9.01
C ARG A 29 15.16 1.64 -8.81
N CYS A 30 15.45 2.78 -9.42
CA CYS A 30 14.68 3.99 -9.26
C CYS A 30 14.38 4.65 -10.60
N VAL A 31 13.44 5.59 -10.56
CA VAL A 31 13.20 6.56 -11.64
C VAL A 31 13.35 7.98 -11.08
N VAL A 32 14.12 8.82 -11.77
CA VAL A 32 14.25 10.24 -11.40
C VAL A 32 12.92 10.94 -11.65
N ILE A 33 12.38 11.67 -10.66
CA ILE A 33 11.05 12.29 -10.77
C ILE A 33 11.00 13.31 -11.92
N SER A 34 12.01 14.17 -12.03
CA SER A 34 12.02 15.30 -12.97
C SER A 34 12.27 14.90 -14.42
N SER A 35 13.12 13.91 -14.67
CA SER A 35 13.52 13.49 -16.03
C SER A 35 12.94 12.16 -16.46
N LYS A 36 12.30 11.42 -15.55
CA LYS A 36 11.81 10.03 -15.75
C LYS A 36 12.92 9.05 -16.16
N LEU A 37 14.17 9.40 -15.89
CA LEU A 37 15.34 8.59 -16.24
C LEU A 37 15.48 7.41 -15.27
N PRO A 38 15.59 6.15 -15.76
CA PRO A 38 15.86 5.01 -14.90
C PRO A 38 17.30 5.05 -14.39
N VAL A 39 17.45 4.82 -13.08
CA VAL A 39 18.75 4.79 -12.41
C VAL A 39 18.81 3.68 -11.37
N VAL A 40 20.01 3.31 -10.95
CA VAL A 40 20.22 2.38 -9.84
C VAL A 40 20.96 3.10 -8.72
N LEU A 41 20.26 3.30 -7.61
CA LEU A 41 20.86 3.76 -6.36
C LEU A 41 21.62 2.59 -5.72
N ARG A 42 22.93 2.77 -5.53
CA ARG A 42 23.83 1.81 -4.89
C ARG A 42 24.03 2.17 -3.43
N GLY A 43 24.07 1.13 -2.60
CA GLY A 43 24.09 1.25 -1.15
C GLY A 43 22.80 0.66 -0.58
N GLY A 44 22.91 -0.09 0.51
CA GLY A 44 21.73 -0.66 1.16
C GLY A 44 20.85 0.46 1.71
N LEU A 45 19.57 0.44 1.34
CA LEU A 45 18.56 1.37 1.80
C LEU A 45 17.27 0.60 2.10
N PHE A 46 16.61 0.96 3.19
CA PHE A 46 15.32 0.42 3.55
C PHE A 46 14.20 1.34 3.05
N ALA A 47 13.69 1.01 1.87
CA ALA A 47 12.56 1.65 1.21
C ALA A 47 11.55 0.58 0.80
N VAL A 48 10.34 1.01 0.45
CA VAL A 48 9.38 0.18 -0.28
C VAL A 48 9.19 0.73 -1.69
N GLU A 49 8.78 -0.13 -2.61
CA GLU A 49 8.37 0.26 -3.95
C GLU A 49 7.27 1.35 -3.89
N GLY A 50 7.43 2.41 -4.67
CA GLY A 50 6.52 3.57 -4.70
C GLY A 50 6.93 4.73 -3.78
N GLU A 51 7.92 4.58 -2.92
CA GLU A 51 8.42 5.72 -2.13
C GLU A 51 9.35 6.65 -2.90
N ILE A 52 9.39 7.92 -2.46
CA ILE A 52 10.31 8.94 -2.95
C ILE A 52 11.49 9.06 -2.00
N ILE A 53 12.67 8.79 -2.54
CA ILE A 53 13.96 8.91 -1.85
C ILE A 53 14.62 10.21 -2.33
N THR A 54 14.88 11.13 -1.40
CA THR A 54 15.75 12.28 -1.69
C THR A 54 17.18 11.89 -1.41
N VAL A 55 18.02 11.83 -2.44
CA VAL A 55 19.44 11.48 -2.31
C VAL A 55 20.29 12.67 -2.64
N LYS A 56 21.38 12.88 -1.89
CA LYS A 56 22.47 13.78 -2.29
C LYS A 56 23.57 12.92 -2.93
N PRO A 57 23.68 12.87 -4.27
CA PRO A 57 24.61 11.97 -4.94
C PRO A 57 26.06 12.38 -4.64
N LYS A 58 26.90 11.40 -4.31
CA LYS A 58 28.35 11.55 -4.18
C LYS A 58 29.05 11.16 -5.48
N LYS A 59 28.55 10.12 -6.14
CA LYS A 59 29.09 9.60 -7.41
C LYS A 59 27.94 9.22 -8.32
N VAL A 60 28.08 9.56 -9.61
CA VAL A 60 27.19 9.12 -10.69
C VAL A 60 28.08 8.49 -11.76
N TRP A 61 27.69 7.35 -12.31
CA TRP A 61 28.44 6.67 -13.37
C TRP A 61 27.53 5.79 -14.21
N GLN A 62 27.92 5.55 -15.45
CA GLN A 62 27.23 4.63 -16.34
C GLN A 62 27.98 3.29 -16.41
N PHE A 63 27.24 2.19 -16.36
CA PHE A 63 27.75 0.84 -16.59
C PHE A 63 26.83 0.14 -17.60
N GLY A 64 27.34 -0.12 -18.81
CA GLY A 64 26.51 -0.53 -19.94
C GLY A 64 25.47 0.55 -20.27
N HIS A 65 24.19 0.16 -20.29
CA HIS A 65 23.06 1.08 -20.48
C HIS A 65 22.48 1.62 -19.17
N THR A 66 23.03 1.23 -18.03
CA THR A 66 22.47 1.56 -16.72
C THR A 66 23.22 2.71 -16.08
N ILE A 67 22.47 3.74 -15.68
CA ILE A 67 22.98 4.85 -14.91
C ILE A 67 22.91 4.46 -13.43
N ASN A 68 24.04 4.57 -12.74
CA ASN A 68 24.18 4.22 -11.34
C ASN A 68 24.55 5.48 -10.57
N LEU A 69 24.06 5.58 -9.34
CA LEU A 69 24.52 6.60 -8.41
C LEU A 69 24.72 6.03 -7.01
N SER A 70 25.59 6.64 -6.24
CA SER A 70 25.71 6.42 -4.80
C SER A 70 25.70 7.75 -4.07
N GLY A 71 25.23 7.77 -2.84
CA GLY A 71 25.07 8.99 -2.06
C GLY A 71 24.35 8.72 -0.75
N ASP A 72 24.15 9.78 0.03
CA ASP A 72 23.43 9.68 1.29
C ASP A 72 21.94 9.95 1.02
N ALA A 73 21.07 9.04 1.49
CA ALA A 73 19.64 9.29 1.54
C ALA A 73 19.37 10.34 2.62
N GLN A 74 18.78 11.46 2.22
CA GLN A 74 18.46 12.58 3.11
C GLN A 74 17.06 12.44 3.71
N SER A 75 16.14 11.84 2.96
CA SER A 75 14.77 11.53 3.40
C SER A 75 14.16 10.46 2.52
N ILE A 76 13.18 9.75 3.09
CA ILE A 76 12.27 8.88 2.36
C ILE A 76 10.85 9.27 2.75
N ARG A 77 9.95 9.37 1.76
CA ARG A 77 8.54 9.69 1.99
C ARG A 77 7.63 8.93 1.04
N CYS A 78 6.38 8.73 1.47
CA CYS A 78 5.29 8.33 0.60
C CYS A 78 4.56 9.59 0.10
N ASP A 79 4.60 9.82 -1.21
CA ASP A 79 3.89 10.92 -1.89
C ASP A 79 3.46 10.43 -3.28
N VAL A 80 2.37 9.65 -3.28
CA VAL A 80 1.87 8.98 -4.47
C VAL A 80 1.42 9.98 -5.55
N LYS A 81 0.92 11.17 -5.14
CA LYS A 81 0.51 12.24 -6.06
C LYS A 81 1.70 12.71 -6.93
N ALA A 82 2.90 12.80 -6.34
CA ALA A 82 4.12 13.18 -7.09
C ALA A 82 4.61 12.11 -8.08
N LEU A 83 4.16 10.85 -7.94
CA LEU A 83 4.50 9.78 -8.88
C LEU A 83 3.84 9.96 -10.26
N GLN A 84 2.70 10.67 -10.31
CA GLN A 84 1.90 10.91 -11.52
C GLN A 84 1.47 9.61 -12.21
N LEU A 85 1.11 8.59 -11.41
CA LEU A 85 0.55 7.35 -11.91
C LEU A 85 -0.84 7.61 -12.53
N LYS A 86 -1.20 6.82 -13.54
CA LYS A 86 -2.59 6.79 -14.03
C LYS A 86 -3.49 6.25 -12.91
N PRO A 87 -4.50 7.00 -12.43
CA PRO A 87 -5.41 6.49 -11.41
C PRO A 87 -6.12 5.20 -11.86
N LEU A 88 -6.44 4.33 -10.91
CA LEU A 88 -7.21 3.10 -11.14
C LEU A 88 -8.62 3.46 -11.62
N ALA A 89 -9.20 2.70 -12.54
CA ALA A 89 -10.58 2.93 -12.94
C ALA A 89 -11.57 2.59 -11.80
N LEU A 90 -12.73 3.26 -11.82
CA LEU A 90 -13.80 3.04 -10.85
C LEU A 90 -15.12 2.83 -11.59
N HIS A 91 -15.74 1.67 -11.37
CA HIS A 91 -16.95 1.24 -12.07
C HIS A 91 -18.15 1.27 -11.14
N LYS A 92 -19.12 2.11 -11.43
CA LYS A 92 -20.38 2.19 -10.68
C LYS A 92 -21.24 0.96 -10.98
N LEU A 93 -21.66 0.24 -9.94
CA LEU A 93 -22.49 -0.96 -10.06
C LEU A 93 -23.97 -0.71 -9.78
N GLY A 94 -24.30 0.30 -8.97
CA GLY A 94 -25.68 0.65 -8.64
C GLY A 94 -25.83 1.13 -7.20
N PRO A 95 -27.03 1.56 -6.78
CA PRO A 95 -27.30 1.92 -5.41
C PRO A 95 -27.35 0.68 -4.49
N MET A 96 -26.99 0.87 -3.23
CA MET A 96 -27.23 -0.05 -2.13
C MET A 96 -27.55 0.78 -0.89
N ASN A 97 -28.58 0.37 -0.15
CA ASN A 97 -28.90 0.93 1.16
C ASN A 97 -28.33 0.04 2.28
N PRO A 98 -27.32 0.49 3.04
CA PRO A 98 -26.75 -0.30 4.13
C PRO A 98 -27.77 -0.69 5.22
N ALA A 99 -28.89 0.03 5.34
CA ALA A 99 -29.93 -0.26 6.33
C ALA A 99 -30.83 -1.44 5.93
N GLU A 100 -30.84 -1.84 4.66
CA GLU A 100 -31.61 -3.01 4.18
C GLU A 100 -30.83 -4.32 4.34
N ASP A 101 -29.58 -4.24 4.79
CA ASP A 101 -28.72 -5.38 4.98
C ASP A 101 -28.87 -5.95 6.40
N GLU A 102 -29.05 -7.27 6.51
CA GLU A 102 -29.35 -7.99 7.76
C GLU A 102 -28.15 -8.05 8.74
N PHE A 103 -26.96 -7.58 8.32
CA PHE A 103 -25.77 -7.60 9.18
C PHE A 103 -25.85 -6.60 10.35
N ILE A 104 -26.62 -5.53 10.24
CA ILE A 104 -26.77 -4.53 11.30
C ILE A 104 -28.00 -4.90 12.14
N GLN A 105 -27.75 -5.62 13.23
CA GLN A 105 -28.81 -6.14 14.10
C GLN A 105 -29.32 -5.10 15.10
N GLU A 106 -30.62 -5.15 15.37
CA GLU A 106 -31.23 -4.35 16.44
C GLU A 106 -30.63 -4.77 17.80
N ASN A 107 -30.06 -3.81 18.53
CA ASN A 107 -29.29 -4.00 19.78
C ASN A 107 -27.88 -4.58 19.65
N ASP A 108 -27.24 -4.50 18.47
CA ASP A 108 -25.82 -4.80 18.33
C ASP A 108 -24.97 -3.84 19.23
N PRO A 109 -24.09 -4.34 20.13
CA PRO A 109 -23.20 -3.50 20.94
C PRO A 109 -22.30 -2.56 20.12
N PHE A 110 -22.09 -2.85 18.84
CA PHE A 110 -21.31 -2.06 17.91
C PHE A 110 -22.14 -1.02 17.12
N SER A 111 -23.46 -0.95 17.33
CA SER A 111 -24.39 -0.05 16.61
C SER A 111 -23.95 1.42 16.60
N LYS A 112 -23.24 1.87 17.65
CA LYS A 112 -22.71 3.25 17.74
C LYS A 112 -21.82 3.64 16.55
N TYR A 113 -21.07 2.69 15.96
CA TYR A 113 -20.18 2.96 14.84
C TYR A 113 -20.92 3.07 13.50
N TYR A 114 -22.12 2.49 13.40
CA TYR A 114 -22.93 2.49 12.18
C TYR A 114 -23.86 3.68 12.06
N LYS A 115 -24.06 4.46 13.13
CA LYS A 115 -24.94 5.63 13.13
C LYS A 115 -24.75 6.57 11.91
N PRO A 116 -23.54 7.08 11.60
CA PRO A 116 -23.36 7.96 10.44
C PRO A 116 -23.61 7.26 9.10
N ILE A 117 -23.38 5.94 9.03
CA ILE A 117 -23.59 5.13 7.82
C ILE A 117 -25.09 4.97 7.54
N LEU A 118 -25.87 4.65 8.58
CA LEU A 118 -27.32 4.50 8.49
C LEU A 118 -28.01 5.85 8.22
N GLU A 119 -27.54 6.93 8.86
CA GLU A 119 -28.06 8.28 8.61
C GLU A 119 -27.83 8.74 7.17
N ARG A 120 -26.70 8.33 6.55
CA ARG A 120 -26.41 8.62 5.15
C ARG A 120 -27.30 7.85 4.17
N GLY A 121 -27.76 6.65 4.54
CA GLY A 121 -28.65 5.81 3.75
C GLY A 121 -28.04 5.34 2.43
N GLU A 122 -28.87 5.28 1.39
CA GLU A 122 -28.51 4.77 0.06
C GLU A 122 -27.29 5.48 -0.56
N ARG A 123 -26.36 4.67 -1.06
CA ARG A 123 -25.11 5.10 -1.69
C ARG A 123 -24.81 4.23 -2.90
N ASN A 124 -24.02 4.74 -3.82
CA ASN A 124 -23.58 3.98 -4.98
C ASN A 124 -22.47 3.01 -4.57
N VAL A 125 -22.57 1.78 -5.05
CA VAL A 125 -21.54 0.76 -4.97
C VAL A 125 -20.61 0.91 -6.15
N PHE A 126 -19.30 0.82 -5.86
CA PHE A 126 -18.26 0.84 -6.87
C PHE A 126 -17.38 -0.40 -6.81
N LYS A 127 -16.83 -0.72 -7.98
CA LYS A 127 -15.76 -1.68 -8.20
C LYS A 127 -14.51 -0.94 -8.65
N MET A 128 -13.42 -1.07 -7.90
CA MET A 128 -12.11 -0.56 -8.29
C MET A 128 -11.45 -1.48 -9.31
N GLU A 129 -10.72 -0.92 -10.26
CA GLU A 129 -9.87 -1.69 -11.18
C GLU A 129 -8.80 -2.46 -10.41
N GLN A 130 -8.63 -3.73 -10.77
CA GLN A 130 -7.51 -4.54 -10.33
C GLN A 130 -6.43 -4.54 -11.41
N VAL A 131 -5.18 -4.35 -10.98
CA VAL A 131 -3.99 -4.37 -11.85
C VAL A 131 -3.09 -5.49 -11.38
N ILE A 132 -2.98 -6.55 -12.18
CA ILE A 132 -2.07 -7.69 -11.93
C ILE A 132 -1.18 -7.87 -13.16
N PRO A 133 0.01 -7.24 -13.17
CA PRO A 133 1.03 -7.52 -14.18
C PRO A 133 1.29 -9.02 -14.32
N PHE A 134 1.49 -9.48 -15.56
CA PHE A 134 1.77 -10.88 -15.90
C PHE A 134 0.63 -11.89 -15.70
N GLU A 135 -0.54 -11.46 -15.21
CA GLU A 135 -1.76 -12.28 -15.29
C GLU A 135 -2.18 -12.44 -16.75
N ASP A 136 -2.45 -13.68 -17.17
CA ASP A 136 -3.12 -13.96 -18.43
C ASP A 136 -4.63 -14.08 -18.20
N PRO A 137 -5.45 -13.15 -18.71
CA PRO A 137 -6.90 -13.20 -18.54
C PRO A 137 -7.56 -14.46 -19.12
N GLU A 138 -6.90 -15.14 -20.06
CA GLU A 138 -7.39 -16.37 -20.69
C GLU A 138 -6.87 -17.64 -20.00
N ASN A 139 -5.93 -17.50 -19.05
CA ASN A 139 -5.39 -18.61 -18.26
C ASN A 139 -5.41 -18.29 -16.76
N PHE A 140 -6.47 -18.75 -16.08
CA PHE A 140 -6.66 -18.59 -14.64
C PHE A 140 -5.58 -19.26 -13.77
N GLU A 141 -4.67 -20.06 -14.35
CA GLU A 141 -3.53 -20.64 -13.63
C GLU A 141 -2.33 -19.69 -13.52
N THR A 142 -2.31 -18.59 -14.28
CA THR A 142 -1.22 -17.60 -14.21
C THR A 142 -1.66 -16.38 -13.42
N ASP A 143 -1.55 -16.45 -12.09
CA ASP A 143 -1.71 -15.31 -11.20
C ASP A 143 -0.47 -15.18 -10.31
N PRO A 144 0.42 -14.22 -10.58
CA PRO A 144 1.65 -14.07 -9.81
C PRO A 144 1.41 -13.71 -8.34
N ILE A 145 0.23 -13.17 -7.98
CA ILE A 145 -0.13 -12.92 -6.59
C ILE A 145 -0.44 -14.25 -5.88
N ILE A 146 -1.19 -15.15 -6.53
CA ILE A 146 -1.44 -16.49 -6.02
C ILE A 146 -0.13 -17.26 -5.91
N ASP A 147 0.68 -17.30 -6.97
CA ASP A 147 1.97 -18.00 -6.98
C ASP A 147 2.88 -17.52 -5.83
N ALA A 148 2.99 -16.19 -5.64
CA ALA A 148 3.78 -15.62 -4.56
C ALA A 148 3.20 -15.98 -3.18
N SER A 149 1.88 -15.98 -3.03
CA SER A 149 1.23 -16.37 -1.77
C SER A 149 1.42 -17.86 -1.46
N GLU A 150 1.36 -18.74 -2.45
CA GLU A 150 1.58 -20.18 -2.28
C GLU A 150 3.03 -20.48 -1.88
N LEU A 151 4.01 -19.86 -2.56
CA LEU A 151 5.42 -19.96 -2.19
C LEU A 151 5.68 -19.43 -0.78
N HIS A 152 5.09 -18.29 -0.41
CA HIS A 152 5.22 -17.76 0.94
C HIS A 152 4.66 -18.73 1.99
N ASN A 153 3.50 -19.34 1.72
CA ASN A 153 2.89 -20.33 2.61
C ASN A 153 3.72 -21.63 2.70
N ALA A 154 4.45 -21.98 1.64
CA ALA A 154 5.39 -23.10 1.63
C ALA A 154 6.72 -22.79 2.35
N GLY A 155 6.95 -21.54 2.76
CA GLY A 155 8.20 -21.10 3.40
C GLY A 155 9.29 -20.63 2.43
N GLU A 156 8.98 -20.58 1.13
CA GLU A 156 9.87 -20.10 0.07
C GLU A 156 9.80 -18.56 -0.04
N PHE A 157 10.20 -17.90 1.06
CA PHE A 157 9.99 -16.46 1.24
C PHE A 157 10.75 -15.61 0.24
N PHE A 158 11.95 -16.01 -0.18
CA PHE A 158 12.77 -15.21 -1.09
C PHE A 158 12.13 -15.16 -2.48
N GLU A 159 11.71 -16.31 -2.99
CA GLU A 159 11.05 -16.50 -4.27
C GLU A 159 9.71 -15.74 -4.29
N ALA A 160 8.89 -15.88 -3.24
CA ALA A 160 7.65 -15.14 -3.09
C ALA A 160 7.86 -13.61 -3.14
N ASN A 161 8.88 -13.11 -2.45
CA ASN A 161 9.21 -11.69 -2.45
C ASN A 161 9.71 -11.21 -3.82
N GLU A 162 10.50 -12.00 -4.55
CA GLU A 162 10.97 -11.60 -5.87
C GLU A 162 9.82 -11.53 -6.89
N ILE A 163 8.82 -12.42 -6.83
CA ILE A 163 7.63 -12.32 -7.69
C ILE A 163 6.90 -10.99 -7.46
N LEU A 164 6.58 -10.66 -6.20
CA LEU A 164 5.87 -9.40 -5.91
C LEU A 164 6.69 -8.16 -6.29
N ARG A 165 8.02 -8.22 -6.15
CA ARG A 165 8.91 -7.14 -6.63
C ARG A 165 8.87 -6.98 -8.13
N GLU A 166 8.84 -8.07 -8.89
CA GLU A 166 8.73 -8.01 -10.35
C GLU A 166 7.37 -7.45 -10.78
N VAL A 167 6.30 -7.84 -10.11
CA VAL A 167 4.96 -7.28 -10.27
C VAL A 167 4.97 -5.76 -10.04
N LEU A 168 5.49 -5.29 -8.91
CA LEU A 168 5.57 -3.86 -8.58
C LEU A 168 6.52 -3.08 -9.49
N THR A 169 7.58 -3.74 -9.99
CA THR A 169 8.49 -3.15 -10.98
C THR A 169 7.77 -2.90 -12.30
N ALA A 170 6.86 -3.81 -12.69
CA ALA A 170 6.09 -3.69 -13.92
C ALA A 170 4.98 -2.65 -13.82
N ASP A 171 4.19 -2.67 -12.73
CA ASP A 171 3.21 -1.64 -12.43
C ASP A 171 3.03 -1.47 -10.92
N LEU A 172 3.46 -0.30 -10.40
CA LEU A 172 3.30 0.06 -8.98
C LEU A 172 1.82 0.05 -8.53
N ARG A 173 0.87 0.14 -9.48
CA ARG A 173 -0.57 0.16 -9.20
C ARG A 173 -1.14 -1.20 -8.78
N CYS A 174 -0.33 -2.27 -8.76
CA CYS A 174 -0.75 -3.55 -8.20
C CYS A 174 -0.92 -3.44 -6.67
N LEU A 175 -2.13 -3.10 -6.22
CA LEU A 175 -2.46 -2.95 -4.81
C LEU A 175 -2.30 -4.27 -4.03
N ASP A 176 -2.53 -5.41 -4.67
CA ASP A 176 -2.48 -6.70 -3.96
C ASP A 176 -1.04 -7.07 -3.60
N ALA A 177 -0.06 -6.73 -4.45
CA ALA A 177 1.35 -6.89 -4.12
C ALA A 177 1.74 -6.03 -2.90
N HIS A 178 1.29 -4.77 -2.82
CA HIS A 178 1.51 -3.92 -1.63
C HIS A 178 0.84 -4.50 -0.39
N ALA A 179 -0.39 -5.00 -0.50
CA ALA A 179 -1.12 -5.62 0.59
C ALA A 179 -0.41 -6.87 1.11
N HIS A 180 0.04 -7.75 0.23
CA HIS A 180 0.76 -8.98 0.58
C HIS A 180 2.12 -8.69 1.23
N MET A 181 2.93 -7.79 0.65
CA MET A 181 4.21 -7.41 1.26
C MET A 181 4.02 -6.82 2.66
N GLY A 182 3.06 -5.90 2.82
CA GLY A 182 2.73 -5.34 4.14
C GLY A 182 2.24 -6.40 5.13
N ASN A 183 1.39 -7.35 4.70
CA ASN A 183 0.87 -8.43 5.54
C ASN A 183 1.99 -9.35 6.03
N TRP A 184 2.90 -9.73 5.13
CA TRP A 184 4.02 -10.61 5.47
C TRP A 184 4.95 -9.96 6.50
N GLU A 185 5.27 -8.68 6.32
CA GLU A 185 6.08 -7.92 7.28
C GLU A 185 5.36 -7.73 8.63
N LEU A 186 4.07 -7.40 8.60
CA LEU A 186 3.25 -7.24 9.80
C LEU A 186 3.20 -8.55 10.60
N ASN A 187 2.99 -9.68 9.95
CA ASN A 187 2.90 -11.00 10.58
C ASN A 187 4.24 -11.53 11.07
N PHE A 188 5.35 -11.11 10.45
CA PHE A 188 6.70 -11.47 10.91
C PHE A 188 7.11 -10.73 12.18
N THR A 189 6.48 -9.60 12.50
CA THR A 189 6.87 -8.79 13.66
C THR A 189 6.41 -9.41 14.98
N ASN A 190 7.37 -9.78 15.83
CA ASN A 190 7.13 -10.00 17.27
C ASN A 190 7.23 -8.66 18.04
N HIS A 191 6.90 -8.65 19.34
CA HIS A 191 6.73 -7.45 20.20
C HIS A 191 7.83 -6.36 20.17
N HIS A 192 8.99 -6.53 19.51
CA HIS A 192 10.17 -5.66 19.65
C HIS A 192 10.82 -5.22 18.33
N ASN A 193 10.13 -5.29 17.19
CA ASN A 193 10.70 -4.85 15.91
C ASN A 193 9.89 -3.77 15.21
N ASP A 194 9.91 -2.56 15.79
CA ASP A 194 9.29 -1.35 15.22
C ASP A 194 9.81 -1.07 13.81
N PHE A 195 11.03 -1.47 13.48
CA PHE A 195 11.59 -1.27 12.15
C PHE A 195 10.83 -2.05 11.07
N ILE A 196 10.56 -3.35 11.26
CA ILE A 196 9.78 -4.14 10.28
C ILE A 196 8.31 -3.70 10.29
N LEU A 197 7.77 -3.31 11.43
CA LEU A 197 6.42 -2.77 11.52
C LEU A 197 6.26 -1.45 10.75
N GLU A 198 7.28 -0.59 10.81
CA GLU A 198 7.37 0.62 10.00
C GLU A 198 7.45 0.29 8.50
N MET A 199 8.13 -0.79 8.11
CA MET A 199 8.13 -1.25 6.71
C MET A 199 6.73 -1.69 6.26
N ALA A 200 6.04 -2.47 7.09
CA ALA A 200 4.68 -2.93 6.79
C ALA A 200 3.74 -1.74 6.57
N LYS A 201 3.80 -0.76 7.48
CA LYS A 201 3.05 0.49 7.36
C LYS A 201 3.34 1.19 6.03
N ARG A 202 4.60 1.24 5.59
CA ARG A 202 4.99 1.95 4.35
C ARG A 202 4.44 1.26 3.11
N HIS A 203 4.45 -0.06 3.03
CA HIS A 203 3.78 -0.79 1.94
C HIS A 203 2.29 -0.46 1.87
N TYR A 204 1.60 -0.50 3.02
CA TYR A 204 0.19 -0.14 3.07
C TYR A 204 -0.06 1.32 2.68
N GLN A 205 0.78 2.26 3.13
CA GLN A 205 0.66 3.68 2.78
C GLN A 205 0.77 3.93 1.28
N VAL A 206 1.68 3.23 0.59
CA VAL A 206 1.78 3.33 -0.86
C VAL A 206 0.52 2.78 -1.52
N GLY A 207 0.07 1.57 -1.15
CA GLY A 207 -1.14 0.97 -1.71
C GLY A 207 -2.40 1.82 -1.49
N VAL A 208 -2.60 2.34 -0.28
CA VAL A 208 -3.70 3.26 0.04
C VAL A 208 -3.60 4.54 -0.79
N GLY A 209 -2.42 5.17 -0.83
CA GLY A 209 -2.23 6.40 -1.59
C GLY A 209 -2.48 6.24 -3.09
N ILE A 210 -2.23 5.05 -3.65
CA ILE A 210 -2.55 4.72 -5.05
C ILE A 210 -4.06 4.61 -5.25
N GLY A 211 -4.79 3.90 -4.38
CA GLY A 211 -6.25 3.83 -4.47
C GLY A 211 -6.92 5.19 -4.28
N GLU A 212 -6.37 6.02 -3.40
CA GLU A 212 -6.86 7.38 -3.13
C GLU A 212 -6.63 8.36 -4.30
N LEU A 213 -5.76 8.05 -5.28
CA LEU A 213 -5.70 8.82 -6.53
C LEU A 213 -7.05 8.80 -7.27
N THR A 214 -7.83 7.74 -7.08
CA THR A 214 -9.14 7.53 -7.71
C THR A 214 -10.28 7.93 -6.78
N LEU A 215 -10.20 7.52 -5.51
CA LEU A 215 -11.28 7.71 -4.54
C LEU A 215 -11.33 9.15 -3.97
N GLY A 216 -10.18 9.81 -3.87
CA GLY A 216 -10.02 11.00 -3.04
C GLY A 216 -10.00 10.67 -1.54
N GLU A 217 -9.76 11.68 -0.71
CA GLU A 217 -9.60 11.51 0.75
C GLU A 217 -10.94 11.24 1.48
N ASP A 218 -12.07 11.72 0.93
CA ASP A 218 -13.40 11.66 1.55
C ASP A 218 -14.43 10.97 0.64
N PHE A 219 -14.09 9.78 0.11
CA PHE A 219 -14.96 9.07 -0.83
C PHE A 219 -16.34 8.78 -0.20
N PRO A 220 -17.45 9.35 -0.72
CA PRO A 220 -18.73 9.35 -0.02
C PRO A 220 -19.59 8.10 -0.31
N GLU A 221 -19.04 7.14 -1.04
CA GLU A 221 -19.75 6.02 -1.66
C GLU A 221 -19.23 4.69 -1.10
N LEU A 222 -19.74 3.57 -1.63
CA LEU A 222 -19.45 2.23 -1.11
C LEU A 222 -18.38 1.51 -1.93
N LEU A 223 -17.50 0.83 -1.22
CA LEU A 223 -16.51 -0.10 -1.76
C LEU A 223 -16.60 -1.45 -1.02
N PRO A 224 -17.66 -2.26 -1.26
CA PRO A 224 -17.91 -3.49 -0.50
C PRO A 224 -16.83 -4.56 -0.71
N TRP A 225 -16.53 -5.31 0.35
CA TRP A 225 -15.58 -6.44 0.33
C TRP A 225 -16.06 -7.62 -0.53
N GLY A 226 -17.37 -7.76 -0.68
CA GLY A 226 -17.98 -8.80 -1.52
C GLY A 226 -17.56 -8.72 -2.99
N ILE A 227 -17.13 -7.54 -3.45
CA ILE A 227 -16.54 -7.34 -4.77
C ILE A 227 -15.05 -7.64 -4.68
N MET A 228 -14.60 -8.72 -5.33
CA MET A 228 -13.23 -9.23 -5.19
C MET A 228 -12.17 -8.18 -5.55
N ASP A 229 -12.39 -7.42 -6.63
CA ASP A 229 -11.47 -6.39 -7.12
C ASP A 229 -11.23 -5.26 -6.09
N ASN A 230 -12.12 -5.08 -5.11
CA ASN A 230 -11.98 -4.07 -4.04
C ASN A 230 -11.06 -4.54 -2.90
N ARG A 231 -10.88 -5.87 -2.75
CA ARG A 231 -10.17 -6.46 -1.60
C ARG A 231 -8.72 -5.99 -1.47
N PRO A 232 -7.92 -5.85 -2.56
CA PRO A 232 -6.56 -5.35 -2.44
C PRO A 232 -6.46 -3.99 -1.74
N PHE A 233 -7.28 -3.01 -2.16
CA PHE A 233 -7.34 -1.70 -1.52
C PHE A 233 -7.77 -1.80 -0.06
N LEU A 234 -8.86 -2.54 0.22
CA LEU A 234 -9.38 -2.71 1.56
C LEU A 234 -8.39 -3.44 2.49
N ARG A 235 -7.58 -4.37 1.98
CA ARG A 235 -6.48 -5.01 2.72
C ARG A 235 -5.38 -4.02 3.05
N CYS A 236 -4.94 -3.19 2.08
CA CYS A 236 -3.98 -2.11 2.36
C CYS A 236 -4.51 -1.16 3.44
N TYR A 237 -5.76 -0.74 3.33
CA TYR A 237 -6.38 0.19 4.27
C TYR A 237 -6.49 -0.40 5.68
N HIS A 238 -6.92 -1.66 5.79
CA HIS A 238 -6.96 -2.38 7.07
C HIS A 238 -5.58 -2.57 7.69
N GLY A 239 -4.62 -3.05 6.90
CA GLY A 239 -3.24 -3.24 7.33
C GLY A 239 -2.61 -1.93 7.81
N LEU A 240 -2.90 -0.81 7.16
CA LEU A 240 -2.47 0.51 7.61
C LEU A 240 -3.02 0.83 9.00
N GLY A 241 -4.31 0.58 9.24
CA GLY A 241 -4.94 0.79 10.55
C GLY A 241 -4.30 -0.06 11.65
N LEU A 242 -4.06 -1.35 11.38
CA LEU A 242 -3.39 -2.27 12.30
C LEU A 242 -1.96 -1.81 12.61
N ALA A 243 -1.19 -1.45 11.59
CA ALA A 243 0.19 -1.01 11.76
C ALA A 243 0.25 0.31 12.56
N LEU A 244 -0.62 1.27 12.27
CA LEU A 244 -0.73 2.54 13.01
C LEU A 244 -1.07 2.28 14.49
N TRP A 245 -2.04 1.40 14.76
CA TRP A 245 -2.44 1.10 16.12
C TRP A 245 -1.30 0.45 16.90
N ARG A 246 -0.62 -0.52 16.29
CA ARG A 246 0.52 -1.20 16.92
C ARG A 246 1.73 -0.28 17.16
N LEU A 247 1.90 0.76 16.33
CA LEU A 247 2.88 1.83 16.53
C LEU A 247 2.42 2.91 17.55
N GLY A 248 1.21 2.77 18.11
CA GLY A 248 0.65 3.68 19.10
C GLY A 248 -0.03 4.93 18.53
N ASP A 249 -0.18 5.04 17.21
CA ASP A 249 -0.91 6.14 16.56
C ASP A 249 -2.43 5.85 16.53
N ASN A 250 -3.01 5.81 17.74
CA ASN A 250 -4.42 5.45 17.96
C ASN A 250 -5.39 6.39 17.23
N ASN A 251 -5.03 7.67 17.08
CA ASN A 251 -5.90 8.65 16.42
C ASN A 251 -6.03 8.37 14.92
N ARG A 252 -4.92 8.06 14.25
CA ARG A 252 -4.97 7.72 12.82
C ARG A 252 -5.54 6.32 12.59
N ALA A 253 -5.20 5.36 13.44
CA ALA A 253 -5.77 4.01 13.35
C ALA A 253 -7.29 4.01 13.46
N ARG A 254 -7.86 4.76 14.42
CA ARG A 254 -9.31 4.92 14.57
C ARG A 254 -9.97 5.46 13.30
N LYS A 255 -9.42 6.54 12.73
CA LYS A 255 -9.94 7.13 11.49
C LYS A 255 -9.95 6.13 10.35
N VAL A 256 -8.91 5.31 10.24
CA VAL A 256 -8.85 4.22 9.25
C VAL A 256 -9.98 3.23 9.48
N PHE A 257 -10.17 2.73 10.70
CA PHE A 257 -11.23 1.74 10.98
C PHE A 257 -12.64 2.31 10.83
N GLU A 258 -12.89 3.57 11.22
CA GLU A 258 -14.15 4.27 10.98
C GLU A 258 -14.44 4.39 9.48
N HIS A 259 -13.42 4.75 8.69
CA HIS A 259 -13.57 4.87 7.25
C HIS A 259 -13.70 3.50 6.55
N MET A 260 -13.12 2.43 7.11
CA MET A 260 -13.40 1.07 6.63
C MET A 260 -14.88 0.70 6.75
N LEU A 261 -15.51 1.00 7.89
CA LEU A 261 -16.95 0.78 8.06
C LEU A 261 -17.76 1.65 7.09
N TRP A 262 -17.31 2.87 6.84
CA TRP A 262 -17.94 3.76 5.86
C TRP A 262 -17.92 3.15 4.45
N LEU A 263 -16.77 2.66 3.98
CA LEU A 263 -16.59 2.06 2.67
C LEU A 263 -17.28 0.69 2.55
N ASN A 264 -17.18 -0.14 3.58
CA ASN A 264 -17.69 -1.50 3.62
C ASN A 264 -18.50 -1.74 4.91
N PRO A 265 -19.79 -1.33 4.96
CA PRO A 265 -20.64 -1.49 6.15
C PRO A 265 -20.86 -2.93 6.60
N MET A 266 -20.73 -3.90 5.70
CA MET A 266 -20.79 -5.33 6.05
C MET A 266 -19.63 -5.76 6.97
N ASP A 267 -18.58 -4.95 7.05
CA ASP A 267 -17.46 -5.08 7.98
C ASP A 267 -16.87 -6.50 8.04
N ASN A 268 -16.63 -7.06 6.85
CA ASN A 268 -16.06 -8.40 6.69
C ASN A 268 -14.66 -8.54 7.30
N GLN A 269 -13.97 -7.42 7.50
CA GLN A 269 -12.62 -7.36 8.07
C GLN A 269 -12.64 -7.12 9.59
N GLY A 270 -13.80 -6.84 10.19
CA GLY A 270 -13.95 -6.76 11.64
C GLY A 270 -13.46 -5.44 12.27
N ALA A 271 -13.46 -4.34 11.53
CA ALA A 271 -13.07 -3.01 12.00
C ALA A 271 -13.89 -2.57 13.24
N ARG A 272 -15.16 -2.98 13.37
CA ARG A 272 -15.99 -2.66 14.54
C ARG A 272 -15.43 -3.23 15.85
N PHE A 273 -14.82 -4.41 15.79
CA PHE A 273 -14.20 -5.04 16.96
C PHE A 273 -12.93 -4.31 17.37
N LEU A 274 -12.14 -3.86 16.38
CA LEU A 274 -10.93 -3.06 16.62
C LEU A 274 -11.27 -1.71 17.26
N LEU A 275 -12.31 -1.04 16.76
CA LEU A 275 -12.80 0.21 17.37
C LEU A 275 -13.26 0.02 18.81
N ASP A 276 -13.97 -1.07 19.11
CA ASP A 276 -14.44 -1.39 20.46
C ASP A 276 -13.30 -1.68 21.44
N ALA A 277 -12.29 -2.45 21.01
CA ALA A 277 -11.08 -2.66 21.78
C ALA A 277 -10.36 -1.34 22.08
N MET A 278 -10.22 -0.46 21.08
CA MET A 278 -9.64 0.87 21.25
C MET A 278 -10.46 1.75 22.21
N ASP A 279 -11.79 1.68 22.19
CA ASP A 279 -12.68 2.39 23.12
C ASP A 279 -12.50 1.92 24.57
N LYS A 280 -12.19 0.63 24.77
CA LYS A 280 -11.87 0.05 26.08
C LYS A 280 -10.45 0.37 26.56
N GLY A 281 -9.63 0.98 25.71
CA GLY A 281 -8.23 1.28 25.99
C GLY A 281 -7.31 0.06 25.88
N GLU A 282 -7.76 -1.00 25.20
CA GLU A 282 -6.92 -2.16 24.88
C GLU A 282 -5.81 -1.74 23.90
N SER A 283 -4.66 -2.38 24.00
CA SER A 283 -3.61 -2.30 23.00
C SER A 283 -3.78 -3.39 21.96
N TRP A 284 -3.14 -3.24 20.80
CA TRP A 284 -3.08 -4.29 19.79
C TRP A 284 -2.57 -5.63 20.36
N TYR A 285 -1.72 -5.59 21.40
CA TYR A 285 -1.12 -6.78 22.02
C TYR A 285 -2.05 -7.50 23.00
N ASP A 286 -3.17 -6.87 23.39
CA ASP A 286 -4.18 -7.48 24.26
C ASP A 286 -5.22 -8.27 23.44
N LEU A 287 -5.17 -8.19 22.11
CA LEU A 287 -6.04 -8.91 21.22
C LEU A 287 -5.53 -10.32 20.92
N ASP A 288 -6.39 -11.31 21.14
CA ASP A 288 -6.21 -12.67 20.63
C ASP A 288 -6.66 -12.71 19.15
N PHE A 289 -5.70 -12.85 18.23
CA PHE A 289 -5.93 -13.02 16.79
C PHE A 289 -5.73 -14.48 16.34
#